data_AF-A0A7J6R199-F1
#
_entry.id   AF-A0A7J6R199-F1
#
_cell.length_a   1.000
_cell.length_b   1.000
_cell.length_c   1.000
_cell.angle_alpha   90.00
_cell.angle_beta   90.00
_cell.angle_gamma   90.00
#
_symmetry.space_group_name_H-M   'P 1'
#
loop_
_entity.id
_entity.type
_entity.pdbx_description
1 polymer ?
#
loop_
_entity_poly.entity_id
_entity_poly.type
_entity_poly.pdbx_seq_one_letter_code
_entity_poly.pdbx_strand_id
1 'polypeptide(L)'
;MRQPAIPSGRAIGMAGLGYLSFMGLDHFLRIKNDMLMIWRSLPAAIKASKLDRIGEDIISTWDETVRRYGDNVFIIFEGRRMTFRDVDELSNLMCWYLSEHVGLEPGSSCLALVMENKPDFVCWWLAAAKAGVRAAFVNFSLKSDALAYAIGSAAADIVIFDAESSGEVASAESSIRAKRPAIQFLQWDARYTPVREATCLTIEALNQKYPGVSASRPAKTEQYRRTSVTMMSIFGYIYTS
;
A
#
# COMPACT_ATOMS: atom_id res chain seq x y z
N MET A 1 -50.49 56.44 55.82
CA MET A 1 -50.47 55.00 56.15
C MET A 1 -49.54 54.29 55.17
N ARG A 2 -48.73 53.37 55.67
CA ARG A 2 -47.51 52.83 55.02
C ARG A 2 -47.83 51.84 53.90
N GLN A 3 -47.13 51.95 52.77
CA GLN A 3 -46.99 50.84 51.80
C GLN A 3 -46.00 49.79 52.34
N PRO A 4 -46.24 48.48 52.17
CA PRO A 4 -45.20 47.48 52.32
C PRO A 4 -44.46 47.25 50.99
N ALA A 5 -43.14 47.19 51.08
CA ALA A 5 -42.21 46.91 49.99
C ALA A 5 -42.26 45.44 49.56
N ILE A 6 -42.14 45.20 48.25
CA ILE A 6 -41.93 43.87 47.66
C ILE A 6 -40.42 43.59 47.67
N PRO A 7 -39.92 42.48 48.26
CA PRO A 7 -38.52 42.14 48.16
C PRO A 7 -38.19 41.55 46.80
N SER A 8 -37.20 42.16 46.16
CA SER A 8 -36.40 41.65 45.05
C SER A 8 -35.66 40.36 45.43
N GLY A 9 -35.64 39.34 44.56
CA GLY A 9 -34.86 38.14 44.85
C GLY A 9 -34.77 37.10 43.72
N ARG A 10 -33.91 37.37 42.73
CA ARG A 10 -33.07 36.42 41.97
C ARG A 10 -33.59 34.97 41.77
N ALA A 11 -34.10 34.71 40.57
CA ALA A 11 -34.16 33.36 39.98
C ALA A 11 -33.56 33.36 38.56
N ILE A 12 -32.36 33.92 38.41
CA ILE A 12 -31.56 33.81 37.18
C ILE A 12 -30.15 33.44 37.64
N GLY A 13 -29.86 32.14 37.74
CA GLY A 13 -28.56 31.74 38.28
C GLY A 13 -28.19 30.26 38.25
N MET A 14 -29.05 29.33 37.81
CA MET A 14 -28.65 27.91 37.71
C MET A 14 -28.58 27.34 36.30
N ALA A 15 -29.35 27.86 35.33
CA ALA A 15 -29.28 27.39 33.94
C ALA A 15 -27.99 27.83 33.22
N GLY A 16 -27.46 29.02 33.52
CA GLY A 16 -26.26 29.57 32.88
C GLY A 16 -24.95 28.88 33.29
N LEU A 17 -24.86 28.43 34.55
CA LEU A 17 -23.68 27.71 35.07
C LEU A 17 -23.57 26.28 34.50
N GLY A 18 -24.69 25.61 34.26
CA GLY A 18 -24.71 24.31 33.57
C GLY A 18 -24.27 24.42 32.11
N TYR A 19 -24.70 25.47 31.40
CA TYR A 19 -24.34 25.72 30.00
C TYR A 19 -22.85 26.08 29.83
N LEU A 20 -22.31 26.92 30.71
CA LEU A 20 -20.88 27.28 30.71
C LEU A 20 -20.00 26.11 31.14
N SER A 21 -20.45 25.28 32.09
CA SER A 21 -19.77 24.03 32.45
C SER A 21 -19.73 23.05 31.27
N PHE A 22 -20.84 22.91 30.53
CA PHE A 22 -20.91 22.07 29.33
C PHE A 22 -20.03 22.61 28.17
N MET A 23 -20.02 23.93 27.92
CA MET A 23 -19.12 24.54 26.94
C MET A 23 -17.64 24.44 27.34
N GLY A 24 -17.32 24.59 28.63
CA GLY A 24 -15.97 24.41 29.14
C GLY A 24 -15.49 22.96 29.02
N LEU A 25 -16.36 22.00 29.35
CA LEU A 25 -16.08 20.56 29.16
C LEU A 25 -15.89 20.21 27.68
N ASP A 26 -16.71 20.79 26.79
CA ASP A 26 -16.65 20.56 25.35
C ASP A 26 -15.43 21.22 24.67
N HIS A 27 -14.97 22.36 25.19
CA HIS A 27 -13.72 22.99 24.76
C HIS A 27 -12.48 22.16 25.17
N PHE A 28 -12.50 21.57 26.38
CA PHE A 28 -11.39 20.79 26.91
C PHE A 28 -11.35 19.34 26.40
N LEU A 29 -12.52 18.71 26.25
CA LEU A 29 -12.65 17.31 25.83
C LEU A 29 -12.95 17.15 24.32
N ARG A 30 -13.11 18.25 23.56
CA ARG A 30 -13.42 18.26 22.12
C ARG A 30 -14.59 17.36 21.70
N ILE A 31 -15.53 17.09 22.61
CA ILE A 31 -16.57 16.07 22.43
C ILE A 31 -17.44 16.36 21.20
N LYS A 32 -17.79 17.61 20.91
CA LYS A 32 -18.55 17.95 19.69
C LYS A 32 -17.77 17.69 18.41
N ASN A 33 -16.48 18.02 18.39
CA ASN A 33 -15.64 17.77 17.23
C ASN A 33 -15.41 16.27 17.03
N ASP A 34 -15.23 15.53 18.13
CA ASP A 34 -15.09 14.08 18.11
C ASP A 34 -16.41 13.40 17.73
N MET A 35 -17.56 13.86 18.22
CA MET A 35 -18.87 13.37 17.79
C MET A 35 -19.15 13.71 16.32
N LEU A 36 -18.77 14.90 15.85
CA LEU A 36 -18.85 15.27 14.44
C LEU A 36 -17.91 14.40 13.59
N MET A 37 -16.70 14.11 14.07
CA MET A 37 -15.77 13.22 13.40
C MET A 37 -16.32 11.80 13.34
N ILE A 38 -16.81 11.27 14.46
CA ILE A 38 -17.46 9.96 14.55
C ILE A 38 -18.65 9.94 13.60
N TRP A 39 -19.54 10.92 13.63
CA TRP A 39 -20.74 10.97 12.79
C TRP A 39 -20.43 11.12 11.29
N ARG A 40 -19.40 11.89 10.91
CA ARG A 40 -18.93 12.00 9.52
C ARG A 40 -18.19 10.74 9.05
N SER A 41 -17.48 10.08 9.96
CA SER A 41 -16.74 8.85 9.69
C SER A 41 -17.64 7.63 9.77
N LEU A 42 -18.80 7.70 10.44
CA LEU A 42 -19.67 6.57 10.71
C LEU A 42 -20.19 5.94 9.42
N PRO A 43 -20.65 6.69 8.39
CA PRO A 43 -21.01 6.09 7.11
C PRO A 43 -19.82 5.42 6.41
N ALA A 44 -18.62 6.02 6.48
CA ALA A 44 -17.40 5.46 5.91
C ALA A 44 -16.92 4.22 6.68
N ALA A 45 -17.07 4.18 8.00
CA ALA A 45 -16.75 3.07 8.88
C ALA A 45 -17.79 1.96 8.80
N ILE A 46 -19.07 2.29 8.62
CA ILE A 46 -20.15 1.33 8.30
C ILE A 46 -19.94 0.76 6.89
N LYS A 47 -19.52 1.58 5.93
CA LYS A 47 -19.14 1.12 4.59
C LYS A 47 -17.89 0.24 4.65
N ALA A 48 -16.87 0.63 5.42
CA ALA A 48 -15.64 -0.14 5.62
C ALA A 48 -15.89 -1.47 6.34
N SER A 49 -16.74 -1.50 7.38
CA SER A 49 -17.13 -2.74 8.09
C SER A 49 -18.07 -3.63 7.27
N LYS A 50 -18.88 -3.04 6.36
CA LYS A 50 -19.59 -3.80 5.33
C LYS A 50 -18.63 -4.34 4.27
N LEU A 51 -17.61 -3.58 3.85
CA LEU A 51 -16.54 -4.04 2.95
C LEU A 51 -15.75 -5.21 3.58
N ASP A 52 -15.49 -5.14 4.89
CA ASP A 52 -14.81 -6.18 5.67
C ASP A 52 -15.65 -7.48 5.73
N ARG A 53 -16.99 -7.37 5.74
CA ARG A 53 -17.92 -8.52 5.61
C ARG A 53 -18.10 -9.01 4.17
N ILE A 54 -17.68 -8.24 3.16
CA ILE A 54 -17.82 -8.56 1.73
C ILE A 54 -16.46 -8.96 1.12
N GLY A 55 -15.37 -9.08 1.88
CA GLY A 55 -14.09 -9.56 1.31
C GLY A 55 -13.62 -8.74 0.09
N GLU A 56 -13.97 -7.46 0.03
CA GLU A 56 -13.48 -6.55 -1.02
C GLU A 56 -12.03 -6.22 -0.73
N ASP A 57 -11.15 -6.73 -1.57
CA ASP A 57 -9.72 -6.54 -1.50
C ASP A 57 -9.31 -5.27 -2.30
N ILE A 58 -8.12 -4.73 -2.04
CA ILE A 58 -7.60 -3.54 -2.75
C ILE A 58 -7.59 -3.72 -4.29
N ILE A 59 -7.42 -4.96 -4.76
CA ILE A 59 -7.40 -5.29 -6.18
C ILE A 59 -8.81 -5.41 -6.75
N SER A 60 -9.83 -5.81 -6.01
CA SER A 60 -11.22 -5.78 -6.50
C SER A 60 -11.69 -4.34 -6.73
N THR A 61 -11.26 -3.41 -5.86
CA THR A 61 -11.49 -1.97 -6.04
C THR A 61 -10.72 -1.44 -7.26
N TRP A 62 -9.46 -1.86 -7.42
CA TRP A 62 -8.66 -1.54 -8.59
C TRP A 62 -9.32 -2.03 -9.89
N ASP A 63 -9.74 -3.29 -9.94
CA ASP A 63 -10.41 -3.90 -11.10
C ASP A 63 -11.69 -3.13 -11.48
N GLU A 64 -12.49 -2.71 -10.50
CA GLU A 64 -13.69 -1.91 -10.73
C GLU A 64 -13.33 -0.50 -11.27
N THR A 65 -12.26 0.08 -10.76
CA THR A 65 -11.75 1.38 -11.18
C THR A 65 -11.25 1.32 -12.62
N VAL A 66 -10.46 0.30 -12.99
CA VAL A 66 -9.98 0.07 -14.36
C VAL A 66 -11.15 -0.18 -15.31
N ARG A 67 -12.17 -0.93 -14.90
CA ARG A 67 -13.38 -1.13 -15.72
C ARG A 67 -14.13 0.17 -16.01
N ARG A 68 -14.18 1.10 -15.06
CA ARG A 68 -14.94 2.36 -15.18
C ARG A 68 -14.14 3.49 -15.83
N TYR A 69 -12.84 3.54 -15.55
CA TYR A 69 -11.97 4.69 -15.83
C TYR A 69 -10.69 4.27 -16.54
N GLY A 70 -10.67 3.11 -17.20
CA GLY A 70 -9.47 2.50 -17.79
C GLY A 70 -8.67 3.44 -18.68
N ASP A 71 -9.34 4.26 -19.50
CA ASP A 71 -8.70 5.14 -20.48
C ASP A 71 -8.31 6.50 -19.87
N ASN A 72 -8.63 6.74 -18.59
CA ASN A 72 -8.21 7.96 -17.89
C ASN A 72 -6.73 7.85 -17.51
N VAL A 73 -6.03 8.97 -17.60
CA VAL A 73 -4.63 9.08 -17.15
C VAL A 73 -4.56 8.86 -15.64
N PHE A 74 -3.74 7.90 -15.22
CA PHE A 74 -3.49 7.56 -13.82
C PHE A 74 -2.15 8.10 -13.33
N ILE A 75 -1.08 7.94 -14.12
CA ILE A 75 0.28 8.38 -13.77
C ILE A 75 0.82 9.31 -14.86
N ILE A 76 1.47 10.38 -14.43
CA ILE A 76 2.29 11.25 -15.29
C ILE A 76 3.70 11.26 -14.73
N PHE A 77 4.68 10.89 -15.55
CA PHE A 77 6.08 10.80 -15.15
C PHE A 77 6.98 11.18 -16.32
N GLU A 78 7.88 12.14 -16.14
CA GLU A 78 8.85 12.60 -17.16
C GLU A 78 8.24 12.84 -18.56
N GLY A 79 7.08 13.47 -18.61
CA GLY A 79 6.37 13.77 -19.86
C GLY A 79 5.62 12.58 -20.48
N ARG A 80 5.77 11.37 -19.93
CA ARG A 80 4.97 10.19 -20.28
C ARG A 80 3.70 10.15 -19.45
N ARG A 81 2.65 9.60 -20.04
CA ARG A 81 1.34 9.39 -19.40
C ARG A 81 1.01 7.91 -19.47
N MET A 82 0.56 7.36 -18.35
CA MET A 82 0.02 6.00 -18.27
C MET A 82 -1.42 6.08 -17.79
N THR A 83 -2.30 5.39 -18.50
CA THR A 83 -3.70 5.22 -18.12
C THR A 83 -3.87 4.16 -17.04
N PHE A 84 -5.05 4.09 -16.43
CA PHE A 84 -5.38 2.98 -15.52
C PHE A 84 -5.22 1.62 -16.20
N ARG A 85 -5.58 1.52 -17.49
CA ARG A 85 -5.42 0.31 -18.29
C ARG A 85 -3.95 -0.06 -18.49
N ASP A 86 -3.10 0.91 -18.84
CA ASP A 86 -1.66 0.65 -19.06
C ASP A 86 -1.00 0.09 -17.78
N VAL A 87 -1.32 0.68 -16.63
CA VAL A 87 -0.80 0.21 -15.34
C VAL A 87 -1.37 -1.16 -14.97
N ASP A 88 -2.63 -1.42 -15.27
CA ASP A 88 -3.24 -2.72 -15.03
C ASP A 88 -2.59 -3.83 -15.85
N GLU A 89 -2.40 -3.60 -17.15
CA GLU A 89 -1.76 -4.54 -18.07
C GLU A 89 -0.31 -4.83 -17.67
N LEU A 90 0.47 -3.80 -17.36
CA LEU A 90 1.85 -3.97 -16.93
C LEU A 90 1.95 -4.73 -15.60
N SER A 91 1.11 -4.40 -14.62
CA SER A 91 1.08 -5.12 -13.34
C SER A 91 0.54 -6.55 -13.46
N ASN A 92 -0.32 -6.85 -14.44
CA ASN A 92 -0.72 -8.22 -14.76
C ASN A 92 0.47 -9.04 -15.30
N LEU A 93 1.22 -8.48 -16.25
CA LEU A 93 2.43 -9.12 -16.80
C LEU A 93 3.47 -9.41 -15.72
N MET A 94 3.74 -8.43 -14.86
CA MET A 94 4.63 -8.58 -13.71
C MET A 94 4.11 -9.65 -12.73
N CYS A 95 2.80 -9.71 -12.49
CA CYS A 95 2.21 -10.76 -11.65
C CYS A 95 2.47 -12.16 -12.22
N TRP A 96 2.28 -12.35 -13.52
CA TRP A 96 2.59 -13.63 -14.18
C TRP A 96 4.05 -14.03 -14.02
N TYR A 97 4.96 -13.07 -14.15
CA TYR A 97 6.37 -13.31 -13.88
C TYR A 97 6.63 -13.79 -12.44
N LEU A 98 6.03 -13.13 -11.44
CA LEU A 98 6.17 -13.52 -10.03
C LEU A 98 5.63 -14.93 -9.77
N SER A 99 4.50 -15.28 -10.36
CA SER A 99 3.85 -16.57 -10.15
C SER A 99 4.55 -17.72 -10.87
N GLU A 100 4.93 -17.55 -12.14
CA GLU A 100 5.47 -18.63 -12.98
C GLU A 100 6.98 -18.84 -12.84
N HIS A 101 7.74 -17.78 -12.51
CA HIS A 101 9.21 -17.86 -12.46
C HIS A 101 9.82 -17.72 -11.08
N VAL A 102 9.24 -16.87 -10.24
CA VAL A 102 9.78 -16.67 -8.89
C VAL A 102 9.20 -17.72 -7.94
N GLY A 103 7.99 -18.20 -8.19
CA GLY A 103 7.33 -19.24 -7.40
C GLY A 103 6.88 -18.74 -6.03
N LEU A 104 6.47 -17.47 -5.94
CA LEU A 104 6.04 -16.87 -4.67
C LEU A 104 4.72 -17.49 -4.21
N GLU A 105 4.66 -17.87 -2.94
CA GLU A 105 3.48 -18.46 -2.31
C GLU A 105 2.56 -17.36 -1.76
N PRO A 106 1.29 -17.29 -2.22
CA PRO A 106 0.33 -16.32 -1.69
C PRO A 106 0.16 -16.43 -0.17
N GLY A 107 0.15 -15.30 0.53
CA GLY A 107 0.01 -15.21 1.98
C GLY A 107 1.28 -15.50 2.80
N SER A 108 2.23 -16.26 2.27
CA SER A 108 3.48 -16.61 2.95
C SER A 108 4.68 -15.81 2.46
N SER A 109 4.80 -15.60 1.15
CA SER A 109 5.97 -14.93 0.59
C SER A 109 5.97 -13.42 0.79
N CYS A 110 7.16 -12.83 0.67
CA CYS A 110 7.38 -11.38 0.74
C CYS A 110 8.31 -10.90 -0.40
N LEU A 111 7.91 -9.84 -1.08
CA LEU A 111 8.65 -9.17 -2.14
C LEU A 111 9.16 -7.83 -1.61
N ALA A 112 10.47 -7.60 -1.61
CA ALA A 112 11.06 -6.31 -1.28
C ALA A 112 11.23 -5.44 -2.53
N LEU A 113 10.68 -4.22 -2.52
CA LEU A 113 10.87 -3.21 -3.55
C LEU A 113 11.91 -2.18 -3.09
N VAL A 114 13.03 -2.11 -3.81
CA VAL A 114 14.12 -1.15 -3.62
C VAL A 114 14.26 -0.34 -4.91
N MET A 115 13.39 0.65 -5.11
CA MET A 115 13.35 1.43 -6.36
C MET A 115 13.07 2.89 -6.06
N GLU A 116 13.47 3.78 -6.98
CA GLU A 116 13.06 5.17 -6.95
C GLU A 116 11.55 5.34 -7.21
N ASN A 117 11.05 6.56 -6.97
CA ASN A 117 9.65 6.90 -7.24
C ASN A 117 9.38 6.99 -8.76
N LYS A 118 9.16 5.83 -9.38
CA LYS A 118 8.87 5.65 -10.81
C LYS A 118 7.54 4.91 -10.99
N PRO A 119 6.87 5.03 -12.16
CA PRO A 119 5.62 4.29 -12.42
C PRO A 119 5.75 2.78 -12.24
N ASP A 120 6.93 2.23 -12.52
CA ASP A 120 7.23 0.80 -12.36
C ASP A 120 7.10 0.32 -10.92
N PHE A 121 7.41 1.18 -9.93
CA PHE A 121 7.22 0.87 -8.51
C PHE A 121 5.75 0.54 -8.22
N VAL A 122 4.84 1.38 -8.73
CA VAL A 122 3.39 1.19 -8.57
C VAL A 122 2.94 -0.10 -9.27
N CYS A 123 3.50 -0.38 -10.45
CA CYS A 123 3.17 -1.59 -11.21
C CYS A 123 3.62 -2.86 -10.48
N TRP A 124 4.84 -2.89 -9.94
CA TRP A 124 5.35 -4.01 -9.16
C TRP A 124 4.59 -4.21 -7.84
N TRP A 125 4.23 -3.12 -7.18
CA TRP A 125 3.39 -3.18 -5.99
C TRP A 125 2.02 -3.80 -6.30
N LEU A 126 1.35 -3.33 -7.37
CA LEU A 126 0.09 -3.91 -7.82
C LEU A 126 0.26 -5.37 -8.25
N ALA A 127 1.38 -5.73 -8.88
CA ALA A 127 1.69 -7.11 -9.24
C ALA A 127 1.81 -8.03 -8.02
N ALA A 128 2.52 -7.60 -6.97
CA ALA A 128 2.61 -8.34 -5.71
C ALA A 128 1.24 -8.51 -5.06
N ALA A 129 0.45 -7.43 -5.01
CA ALA A 129 -0.91 -7.46 -4.49
C ALA A 129 -1.82 -8.39 -5.32
N LYS A 130 -1.72 -8.38 -6.65
CA LYS A 130 -2.42 -9.30 -7.56
C LYS A 130 -2.05 -10.76 -7.28
N ALA A 131 -0.77 -11.04 -7.10
CA ALA A 131 -0.25 -12.36 -6.72
C ALA A 131 -0.63 -12.79 -5.30
N GLY A 132 -1.12 -11.88 -4.45
CA GLY A 132 -1.45 -12.19 -3.05
C GLY A 132 -0.22 -12.30 -2.15
N VAL A 133 0.88 -11.66 -2.54
CA VAL A 133 2.16 -11.68 -1.84
C VAL A 133 2.35 -10.36 -1.09
N ARG A 134 3.00 -10.41 0.07
CA ARG A 134 3.32 -9.21 0.87
C ARG A 134 4.38 -8.38 0.16
N ALA A 135 4.26 -7.05 0.17
CA ALA A 135 5.28 -6.16 -0.39
C ALA A 135 5.97 -5.37 0.73
N ALA A 136 7.31 -5.39 0.78
CA ALA A 136 8.10 -4.53 1.64
C ALA A 136 8.64 -3.36 0.81
N PHE A 137 8.28 -2.14 1.18
CA PHE A 137 8.77 -0.92 0.55
C PHE A 137 10.02 -0.46 1.27
N VAL A 138 11.17 -0.65 0.63
CA VAL A 138 12.47 -0.35 1.19
C VAL A 138 12.96 0.94 0.54
N ASN A 139 13.32 1.91 1.37
CA ASN A 139 13.84 3.17 0.86
C ASN A 139 15.14 2.92 0.06
N PHE A 140 15.13 3.35 -1.21
CA PHE A 140 16.26 3.22 -2.13
C PHE A 140 17.51 4.01 -1.69
N SER A 141 17.37 4.96 -0.76
CA SER A 141 18.51 5.68 -0.18
C SER A 141 19.28 4.88 0.87
N LEU A 142 18.77 3.71 1.32
CA LEU A 142 19.47 2.85 2.27
C LEU A 142 20.68 2.18 1.62
N LYS A 143 21.74 2.01 2.41
CA LYS A 143 23.06 1.55 1.94
C LYS A 143 23.53 0.37 2.79
N SER A 144 24.27 -0.55 2.17
CA SER A 144 25.02 -1.62 2.84
C SER A 144 24.23 -2.34 3.95
N ASP A 145 24.69 -2.28 5.21
CA ASP A 145 24.10 -3.00 6.33
C ASP A 145 22.69 -2.54 6.70
N ALA A 146 22.36 -1.26 6.50
CA ALA A 146 21.01 -0.75 6.75
C ALA A 146 20.01 -1.33 5.74
N LEU A 147 20.42 -1.42 4.47
CA LEU A 147 19.64 -2.07 3.42
C LEU A 147 19.47 -3.58 3.72
N ALA A 148 20.55 -4.26 4.09
CA ALA A 148 20.52 -5.68 4.46
C ALA A 148 19.65 -5.94 5.70
N TYR A 149 19.64 -5.03 6.67
CA TYR A 149 18.78 -5.10 7.84
C TYR A 149 17.31 -4.93 7.48
N ALA A 150 16.95 -3.95 6.64
CA ALA A 150 15.58 -3.73 6.20
C ALA A 150 15.02 -4.94 5.44
N ILE A 151 15.77 -5.43 4.44
CA ILE A 151 15.39 -6.62 3.65
C ILE A 151 15.27 -7.86 4.55
N GLY A 152 16.22 -8.05 5.47
CA GLY A 152 16.19 -9.16 6.42
C GLY A 152 14.99 -9.12 7.36
N SER A 153 14.65 -7.94 7.88
CA SER A 153 13.51 -7.74 8.80
C SER A 153 12.16 -7.96 8.12
N ALA A 154 12.07 -7.68 6.82
CA ALA A 154 10.91 -7.99 6.00
C ALA A 154 10.75 -9.48 5.66
N ALA A 155 11.76 -10.31 5.96
CA ALA A 155 11.82 -11.72 5.56
C ALA A 155 11.57 -11.93 4.05
N ALA A 156 12.12 -11.05 3.21
CA ALA A 156 11.87 -11.07 1.76
C ALA A 156 12.44 -12.33 1.07
N ASP A 157 11.67 -12.88 0.13
CA ASP A 157 12.06 -14.02 -0.70
C ASP A 157 12.65 -13.57 -2.04
N ILE A 158 12.22 -12.39 -2.50
CA ILE A 158 12.77 -11.72 -3.68
C ILE A 158 12.98 -10.24 -3.40
N VAL A 159 14.07 -9.70 -3.94
CA VAL A 159 14.35 -8.26 -3.99
C VAL A 159 14.23 -7.81 -5.44
N ILE A 160 13.29 -6.89 -5.69
CA ILE A 160 13.15 -6.19 -6.96
C ILE A 160 13.71 -4.80 -6.80
N PHE A 161 14.67 -4.45 -7.64
CA PHE A 161 15.35 -3.17 -7.57
C PHE A 161 15.54 -2.55 -8.95
N ASP A 162 15.57 -1.22 -9.01
CA ASP A 162 15.87 -0.53 -10.26
C ASP A 162 17.36 -0.48 -10.52
N ALA A 163 17.73 -0.16 -11.76
CA ALA A 163 19.12 -0.18 -12.17
C ALA A 163 19.97 0.86 -11.40
N GLU A 164 19.36 1.96 -11.00
CA GLU A 164 19.97 3.00 -10.17
C GLU A 164 20.32 2.51 -8.76
N SER A 165 19.54 1.58 -8.21
CA SER A 165 19.81 0.94 -6.91
C SER A 165 20.80 -0.22 -6.99
N SER A 166 21.27 -0.62 -8.19
CA SER A 166 22.14 -1.79 -8.39
C SER A 166 23.42 -1.75 -7.54
N GLY A 167 24.08 -0.59 -7.45
CA GLY A 167 25.32 -0.45 -6.66
C GLY A 167 25.11 -0.70 -5.16
N GLU A 168 23.95 -0.33 -4.63
CA GLU A 168 23.63 -0.51 -3.21
C GLU A 168 23.19 -1.93 -2.89
N VAL A 169 22.42 -2.52 -3.79
CA VAL A 169 22.05 -3.93 -3.67
C VAL A 169 23.29 -4.81 -3.78
N ALA A 170 24.23 -4.50 -4.69
CA ALA A 170 25.51 -5.19 -4.80
C ALA A 170 26.34 -5.11 -3.51
N SER A 171 26.42 -3.91 -2.89
CA SER A 171 27.18 -3.73 -1.65
C SER A 171 26.56 -4.47 -0.46
N ALA A 172 25.23 -4.60 -0.44
CA ALA A 172 24.49 -5.32 0.60
C ALA A 172 24.33 -6.83 0.34
N GLU A 173 24.56 -7.31 -0.89
CA GLU A 173 24.23 -8.66 -1.36
C GLU A 173 24.78 -9.75 -0.43
N SER A 174 26.05 -9.65 -0.06
CA SER A 174 26.72 -10.65 0.79
C SER A 174 26.06 -10.75 2.17
N SER A 175 25.73 -9.60 2.77
CA SER A 175 25.06 -9.52 4.08
C SER A 175 23.60 -10.03 4.01
N ILE A 176 22.91 -9.78 2.89
CA ILE A 176 21.54 -10.29 2.67
C ILE A 176 21.58 -11.81 2.52
N ARG A 177 22.45 -12.35 1.66
CA ARG A 177 22.56 -13.80 1.42
C ARG A 177 23.03 -14.57 2.65
N ALA A 178 23.87 -13.97 3.49
CA ALA A 178 24.28 -14.57 4.76
C ALA A 178 23.07 -14.87 5.68
N LYS A 179 22.03 -14.04 5.64
CA LYS A 179 20.79 -14.25 6.40
C LYS A 179 19.75 -15.07 5.64
N ARG A 180 19.69 -14.93 4.31
CA ARG A 180 18.74 -15.62 3.43
C ARG A 180 19.44 -16.15 2.17
N PRO A 181 20.03 -17.35 2.21
CA PRO A 181 20.81 -17.88 1.08
C PRO A 181 20.00 -18.09 -0.21
N ALA A 182 18.70 -18.40 -0.07
CA ALA A 182 17.79 -18.68 -1.18
C ALA A 182 17.08 -17.43 -1.75
N ILE A 183 17.44 -16.23 -1.28
CA ILE A 183 16.80 -15.00 -1.75
C ILE A 183 17.13 -14.75 -3.23
N GLN A 184 16.10 -14.36 -3.98
CA GLN A 184 16.23 -14.04 -5.40
C GLN A 184 16.43 -12.53 -5.58
N PHE A 185 17.17 -12.15 -6.61
CA PHE A 185 17.41 -10.76 -6.99
C PHE A 185 16.91 -10.54 -8.41
N LEU A 186 16.07 -9.53 -8.59
CA LEU A 186 15.59 -9.08 -9.88
C LEU A 186 15.96 -7.61 -10.06
N GLN A 187 16.86 -7.35 -10.99
CA GLN A 187 17.09 -6.02 -11.50
C GLN A 187 16.04 -5.70 -12.55
N TRP A 188 15.17 -4.75 -12.21
CA TRP A 188 14.33 -4.07 -13.16
C TRP A 188 15.16 -3.05 -13.92
N ASP A 189 15.04 -3.09 -15.24
CA ASP A 189 15.82 -2.27 -16.17
C ASP A 189 17.30 -2.75 -16.30
N ALA A 190 17.55 -3.47 -17.40
CA ALA A 190 18.85 -4.12 -17.66
C ALA A 190 19.95 -3.17 -18.16
N ARG A 191 19.79 -1.84 -18.00
CA ARG A 191 20.71 -0.83 -18.55
C ARG A 191 22.06 -0.70 -17.82
N TYR A 192 22.26 -1.37 -16.68
CA TYR A 192 23.45 -1.22 -15.82
C TYR A 192 24.12 -2.57 -15.49
N THR A 193 25.34 -2.52 -14.97
CA THR A 193 26.07 -3.72 -14.51
C THR A 193 25.23 -4.47 -13.48
N PRO A 194 24.90 -5.74 -13.74
CA PRO A 194 24.00 -6.47 -12.88
C PRO A 194 24.67 -6.92 -11.58
N VAL A 195 23.88 -6.96 -10.52
CA VAL A 195 24.24 -7.67 -9.28
C VAL A 195 24.46 -9.15 -9.60
N ARG A 196 25.34 -9.81 -8.85
CA ARG A 196 25.68 -11.20 -9.13
C ARG A 196 24.45 -12.11 -9.01
N GLU A 197 24.28 -12.97 -10.00
CA GLU A 197 23.16 -13.93 -10.08
C GLU A 197 21.77 -13.24 -10.07
N ALA A 198 21.71 -11.92 -10.29
CA ALA A 198 20.45 -11.22 -10.45
C ALA A 198 19.86 -11.47 -11.84
N THR A 199 18.56 -11.76 -11.87
CA THR A 199 17.80 -11.77 -13.12
C THR A 199 17.63 -10.32 -13.56
N CYS A 200 17.79 -10.02 -14.86
CA CYS A 200 17.62 -8.68 -15.40
C CYS A 200 16.45 -8.67 -16.37
N LEU A 201 15.49 -7.76 -16.20
CA LEU A 201 14.29 -7.70 -17.04
C LEU A 201 13.91 -6.27 -17.42
N THR A 202 13.31 -6.16 -18.59
CA THR A 202 12.64 -4.94 -19.06
C THR A 202 11.19 -5.24 -19.42
N ILE A 203 10.41 -4.19 -19.68
CA ILE A 203 9.03 -4.31 -20.17
C ILE A 203 9.01 -5.08 -21.51
N GLU A 204 9.94 -4.80 -22.41
CA GLU A 204 10.04 -5.47 -23.72
C GLU A 204 10.31 -6.96 -23.56
N ALA A 205 11.23 -7.33 -22.66
CA ALA A 205 11.55 -8.72 -22.37
C ALA A 205 10.34 -9.48 -21.79
N LEU A 206 9.60 -8.85 -20.87
CA LEU A 206 8.36 -9.43 -20.33
C LEU A 206 7.29 -9.58 -21.42
N ASN A 207 7.06 -8.56 -22.24
CA ASN A 207 6.10 -8.61 -23.33
C ASN A 207 6.44 -9.67 -24.38
N GLN A 208 7.73 -9.85 -24.70
CA GLN A 208 8.17 -10.90 -25.61
C GLN A 208 7.93 -12.29 -25.03
N LYS A 209 8.15 -12.46 -23.73
CA LYS A 209 7.97 -13.73 -23.03
C LYS A 209 6.49 -14.08 -22.84
N TYR A 210 5.66 -13.06 -22.67
CA TYR A 210 4.23 -13.17 -22.39
C TYR A 210 3.39 -12.41 -23.44
N PRO A 211 3.48 -12.80 -24.72
CA PRO A 211 2.80 -12.08 -25.80
C PRO A 211 1.29 -12.29 -25.71
N GLY A 212 0.53 -11.21 -25.74
CA GLY A 212 -0.94 -11.28 -25.73
C GLY A 212 -1.55 -11.71 -24.39
N VAL A 213 -0.81 -11.61 -23.28
CA VAL A 213 -1.41 -11.64 -21.95
C VAL A 213 -2.34 -10.44 -21.84
N SER A 214 -3.63 -10.71 -22.08
CA SER A 214 -4.74 -9.79 -22.01
C SER A 214 -4.81 -9.11 -20.64
N ALA A 215 -5.43 -7.92 -20.57
CA ALA A 215 -5.89 -7.24 -19.35
C ALA A 215 -6.72 -8.14 -18.39
N SER A 216 -7.04 -9.37 -18.80
CA SER A 216 -7.57 -10.40 -17.93
C SER A 216 -6.52 -10.90 -16.94
N ARG A 217 -6.64 -10.36 -15.71
CA ARG A 217 -6.22 -10.92 -14.43
C ARG A 217 -6.08 -12.46 -14.48
N PRO A 218 -5.05 -13.07 -13.85
CA PRO A 218 -5.05 -14.50 -13.58
C PRO A 218 -6.42 -14.88 -13.00
N ALA A 219 -7.07 -15.92 -13.52
CA ALA A 219 -8.41 -16.30 -13.08
C ALA A 219 -8.42 -16.38 -11.53
N LYS A 220 -9.55 -16.05 -10.90
CA LYS A 220 -9.80 -16.37 -9.48
C LYS A 220 -9.83 -17.89 -9.32
N THR A 221 -8.75 -18.61 -9.64
CA THR A 221 -8.58 -20.01 -9.28
C THR A 221 -8.45 -20.09 -7.77
N GLU A 222 -8.85 -21.22 -7.20
CA GLU A 222 -8.72 -21.54 -5.77
C GLU A 222 -7.32 -21.20 -5.22
N GLN A 223 -6.30 -21.30 -6.08
CA GLN A 223 -4.89 -21.02 -5.82
C GLN A 223 -4.55 -19.52 -5.60
N TYR A 224 -5.33 -18.59 -6.18
CA TYR A 224 -5.23 -17.14 -5.95
C TYR A 224 -6.33 -16.64 -4.99
N ARG A 225 -7.11 -17.55 -4.39
CA ARG A 225 -8.16 -17.18 -3.45
C ARG A 225 -7.50 -16.65 -2.18
N ARG A 226 -7.54 -15.32 -2.05
CA ARG A 226 -7.06 -14.51 -0.91
C ARG A 226 -7.83 -14.75 0.39
N THR A 227 -8.30 -15.97 0.63
CA THR A 227 -9.02 -16.34 1.84
C THR A 227 -8.21 -16.06 3.11
N SER A 228 -6.89 -15.91 3.00
CA SER A 228 -5.95 -15.59 4.08
C SER A 228 -5.49 -14.13 4.15
N VAL A 229 -5.72 -13.29 3.12
CA VAL A 229 -5.21 -11.90 3.07
C VAL A 229 -6.39 -10.94 3.00
N THR A 230 -6.70 -10.29 4.12
CA THR A 230 -7.81 -9.34 4.27
C THR A 230 -7.30 -7.90 4.33
N MET A 231 -8.20 -6.92 4.37
CA MET A 231 -7.83 -5.52 4.66
C MET A 231 -7.14 -5.35 6.03
N MET A 232 -7.23 -6.34 6.91
CA MET A 232 -6.56 -6.37 8.23
C MET A 232 -5.19 -7.06 8.18
N SER A 233 -4.82 -7.71 7.07
CA SER A 233 -3.48 -8.29 6.91
C SER A 233 -2.44 -7.19 6.74
N ILE A 234 -1.23 -7.40 7.26
CA ILE A 234 -0.11 -6.50 6.99
C ILE A 234 0.19 -6.55 5.50
N PHE A 235 -0.25 -5.50 4.80
CA PHE A 235 -0.19 -5.40 3.36
C PHE A 235 1.19 -4.94 2.87
N GLY A 236 1.90 -4.16 3.69
CA GLY A 236 3.29 -3.88 3.44
C GLY A 236 4.01 -3.25 4.61
N TYR A 237 5.34 -3.38 4.58
CA TYR A 237 6.24 -2.74 5.54
C TYR A 237 6.89 -1.55 4.86
N ILE A 238 6.78 -0.37 5.46
CA ILE A 238 7.51 0.81 5.01
C ILE A 238 8.77 0.92 5.87
N TYR A 239 9.93 0.76 5.24
CA TYR A 239 11.22 1.01 5.89
C TYR A 239 11.80 2.33 5.42
N THR A 240 11.65 3.34 6.27
CA THR A 240 12.29 4.65 6.16
C THR A 240 13.22 4.82 7.37
N SER A 241 14.50 5.09 7.14
CA SER A 241 15.41 5.57 8.19
C SER A 241 15.14 7.03 8.52
#